data_AF-A0A7S4KMM6-F1
#
_entry.id   AF-A0A7S4KMM6-F1
#
_cell.length_a   1.000
_cell.length_b   1.000
_cell.length_c   1.000
_cell.angle_alpha   90.00
_cell.angle_beta   90.00
_cell.angle_gamma   90.00
#
_symmetry.space_group_name_H-M   'P 1'
#
loop_
_entity.id
_entity.type
_entity.pdbx_description
1 polymer ?
#
loop_
_entity_poly.entity_id
_entity_poly.type
_entity_poly.pdbx_seq_one_letter_code
_entity_poly.pdbx_strand_id
1 'polypeptide(L)'
;QLELEGSGKDVCGQDGRGPVRKANRDAPEAADRMLSAAEAERIKTDQVSQQLQNLQYQKIHLSRELQVCLNYKGHAFDDLISEEDFEEMTTPEERGGPRGSHEYELNRLNKEHNQREEMIKSLKQQELRKQLYEGKLTSQRKFLDGLQAHLDAIYNVAEPVRKEFNKSAPLPSLHSDLAATASLLPSPLYSIYYQAHSYDVAFGEDVKVSIEGDLTEAYESAGNCCSSYSWDRWKEAKEKEE
;
A
#
# COMPACT_ATOMS: atom_id res chain seq x y z
N GLN A 1 -120.56 71.48 -32.06
CA GLN A 1 -119.45 72.46 -32.04
C GLN A 1 -118.80 72.38 -30.67
N LEU A 2 -117.48 72.15 -30.69
CA LEU A 2 -116.47 72.59 -29.70
C LEU A 2 -116.55 71.99 -28.27
N GLU A 3 -115.49 71.69 -27.54
CA GLU A 3 -114.08 71.37 -27.80
C GLU A 3 -113.47 70.95 -26.43
N LEU A 4 -112.23 70.48 -26.49
CA LEU A 4 -111.45 69.66 -25.56
C LEU A 4 -110.99 70.26 -24.19
N GLU A 5 -110.57 69.30 -23.33
CA GLU A 5 -109.34 69.28 -22.49
C GLU A 5 -109.30 69.79 -21.03
N GLY A 6 -108.99 68.84 -20.11
CA GLY A 6 -107.75 68.85 -19.32
C GLY A 6 -107.70 69.55 -17.95
N SER A 7 -107.41 68.79 -16.88
CA SER A 7 -106.13 68.93 -16.13
C SER A 7 -106.12 68.08 -14.84
N GLY A 8 -104.99 67.39 -14.64
CA GLY A 8 -104.79 66.36 -13.64
C GLY A 8 -104.59 66.87 -12.22
N LYS A 9 -104.90 65.97 -11.29
CA LYS A 9 -104.34 65.95 -9.94
C LYS A 9 -103.00 65.24 -10.02
N ASP A 10 -101.93 65.82 -9.46
CA ASP A 10 -100.83 65.02 -8.94
C ASP A 10 -100.22 65.67 -7.70
N VAL A 11 -100.07 64.84 -6.68
CA VAL A 11 -99.70 65.14 -5.30
C VAL A 11 -98.20 65.37 -5.22
N CYS A 12 -97.77 66.57 -4.80
CA CYS A 12 -96.37 66.90 -4.60
C CYS A 12 -95.85 66.28 -3.29
N GLY A 13 -95.09 65.18 -3.41
CA GLY A 13 -94.45 64.47 -2.30
C GLY A 13 -93.15 65.12 -1.82
N GLN A 14 -93.02 65.30 -0.50
CA GLN A 14 -91.76 65.69 0.14
C GLN A 14 -91.28 64.78 1.29
N ASP A 15 -92.05 63.81 1.79
CA ASP A 15 -91.67 63.07 3.02
C ASP A 15 -90.90 61.75 2.82
N GLY A 16 -90.67 61.31 1.57
CA GLY A 16 -90.01 60.02 1.27
C GLY A 16 -88.49 60.08 1.00
N ARG A 17 -87.88 61.27 0.89
CA ARG A 17 -86.49 61.42 0.39
C ARG A 17 -85.40 61.31 1.45
N GLY A 18 -85.71 61.53 2.74
CA GLY A 18 -84.75 61.40 3.84
C GLY A 18 -84.23 59.97 4.04
N PRO A 19 -85.11 58.95 4.12
CA PRO A 19 -84.72 57.55 4.27
C PRO A 19 -83.86 57.02 3.12
N VAL A 20 -84.18 57.41 1.88
CA VAL A 20 -83.44 56.99 0.68
C VAL A 20 -82.04 57.59 0.65
N ARG A 21 -81.88 58.87 1.03
CA ARG A 21 -80.55 59.51 1.13
C ARG A 21 -79.68 58.89 2.23
N LYS A 22 -80.28 58.51 3.37
CA LYS A 22 -79.60 57.79 4.44
C LYS A 22 -79.15 56.41 3.98
N ALA A 23 -80.05 55.62 3.39
CA ALA A 23 -79.71 54.31 2.83
C ALA A 23 -78.61 54.39 1.76
N ASN A 24 -78.61 55.43 0.93
CA ASN A 24 -77.57 55.65 -0.09
C ASN A 24 -76.22 56.11 0.49
N ARG A 25 -76.19 56.67 1.71
CA ARG A 25 -74.95 56.96 2.46
C ARG A 25 -74.47 55.73 3.23
N ASP A 26 -75.40 54.96 3.82
CA ASP A 26 -75.09 53.76 4.59
C ASP A 26 -74.63 52.59 3.70
N ALA A 27 -75.10 52.51 2.45
CA ALA A 27 -74.74 51.46 1.49
C ALA A 27 -73.23 51.42 1.14
N PRO A 28 -72.55 52.52 0.75
CA PRO A 28 -71.11 52.51 0.54
C PRO A 28 -70.35 52.24 1.84
N GLU A 29 -70.80 52.76 3.00
CA GLU A 29 -70.16 52.46 4.28
C GLU A 29 -70.27 50.96 4.65
N ALA A 30 -71.39 50.31 4.35
CA ALA A 30 -71.57 48.88 4.54
C ALA A 30 -70.69 48.08 3.55
N ALA A 31 -70.61 48.51 2.29
CA ALA A 31 -69.73 47.90 1.30
C ALA A 31 -68.25 48.04 1.69
N ASP A 32 -67.82 49.21 2.17
CA ASP A 32 -66.45 49.45 2.62
C ASP A 32 -66.11 48.59 3.85
N ARG A 33 -67.06 48.38 4.77
CA ARG A 33 -66.89 47.46 5.91
C ARG A 33 -66.74 46.02 5.45
N MET A 34 -67.56 45.59 4.49
CA MET A 34 -67.47 44.23 3.92
C MET A 34 -66.16 44.03 3.16
N LEU A 35 -65.72 45.05 2.40
CA LEU A 35 -64.44 45.05 1.70
C LEU A 35 -63.27 44.96 2.67
N SER A 36 -63.27 45.80 3.72
CA SER A 36 -62.22 45.80 4.76
C SER A 36 -62.14 44.45 5.50
N ALA A 37 -63.29 43.83 5.80
CA ALA A 37 -63.34 42.50 6.40
C ALA A 37 -62.80 41.43 5.46
N ALA A 38 -63.17 41.47 4.17
CA ALA A 38 -62.66 40.56 3.16
C ALA A 38 -61.15 40.73 2.93
N GLU A 39 -60.64 41.97 2.93
CA GLU A 39 -59.22 42.28 2.84
C GLU A 39 -58.45 41.77 4.05
N ALA A 40 -58.99 41.91 5.26
CA ALA A 40 -58.37 41.36 6.47
C ALA A 40 -58.23 39.83 6.41
N GLU A 41 -59.26 39.12 5.96
CA GLU A 41 -59.19 37.66 5.78
C GLU A 41 -58.27 37.26 4.61
N ARG A 42 -58.24 38.06 3.54
CA ARG A 42 -57.29 37.87 2.43
C ARG A 42 -55.85 37.98 2.92
N ILE A 43 -55.53 39.00 3.73
CA ILE A 43 -54.19 39.18 4.31
C ILE A 43 -53.79 37.99 5.19
N LYS A 44 -54.72 37.48 6.03
CA LYS A 44 -54.45 36.27 6.85
C LYS A 44 -54.17 35.05 5.97
N THR A 45 -54.95 34.88 4.90
CA THR A 45 -54.76 33.79 3.94
C THR A 45 -53.42 33.91 3.23
N ASP A 46 -53.04 35.12 2.81
CA ASP A 46 -51.75 35.41 2.17
C ASP A 46 -50.58 35.10 3.13
N GLN A 47 -50.69 35.46 4.41
CA GLN A 47 -49.68 35.14 5.43
C GLN A 47 -49.48 33.64 5.61
N VAL A 48 -50.57 32.87 5.70
CA VAL A 48 -50.50 31.40 5.81
C VAL A 48 -49.93 30.78 4.52
N SER A 49 -50.30 31.30 3.36
CA SER A 49 -49.75 30.87 2.07
C SER A 49 -48.23 31.09 1.99
N GLN A 50 -47.74 32.24 2.45
CA GLN A 50 -46.31 32.55 2.52
C GLN A 50 -45.58 31.61 3.49
N GLN A 51 -46.16 31.32 4.65
CA GLN A 51 -45.61 30.34 5.59
C GLN A 51 -45.53 28.94 4.98
N LEU A 52 -46.58 28.52 4.27
CA LEU A 52 -46.60 27.23 3.57
C LEU A 52 -45.50 27.17 2.50
N GLN A 53 -45.31 28.23 1.71
CA GLN A 53 -44.26 28.30 0.70
C GLN A 53 -42.87 28.21 1.33
N ASN A 54 -42.63 28.90 2.46
CA ASN A 54 -41.38 28.80 3.20
C ASN A 54 -41.10 27.35 3.66
N LEU A 55 -42.11 26.67 4.21
CA LEU A 55 -41.97 25.27 4.64
C LEU A 55 -41.74 24.31 3.46
N GLN A 56 -42.42 24.54 2.33
CA GLN A 56 -42.18 23.77 1.11
C GLN A 56 -40.75 23.92 0.61
N TYR A 57 -40.21 25.14 0.63
CA TYR A 57 -38.80 25.41 0.29
C TYR A 57 -37.85 24.67 1.22
N GLN A 58 -38.06 24.74 2.54
CA GLN A 58 -37.23 24.03 3.51
C GLN A 58 -37.28 22.51 3.29
N LYS A 59 -38.47 21.95 3.04
CA LYS A 59 -38.61 20.52 2.72
C LYS A 59 -37.79 20.14 1.50
N ILE A 60 -37.90 20.90 0.41
CA ILE A 60 -37.16 20.64 -0.84
C ILE A 60 -35.65 20.79 -0.63
N HIS A 61 -35.21 21.76 0.16
CA HIS A 61 -33.81 21.96 0.51
C HIS A 61 -33.25 20.77 1.29
N LEU A 62 -33.89 20.41 2.40
CA LEU A 62 -33.50 19.28 3.24
C LEU A 62 -33.53 17.96 2.47
N SER A 63 -34.51 17.78 1.58
CA SER A 63 -34.59 16.59 0.73
C SER A 63 -33.43 16.50 -0.25
N ARG A 64 -32.98 17.64 -0.80
CA ARG A 64 -31.79 17.69 -1.66
C ARG A 64 -30.52 17.39 -0.87
N GLU A 65 -30.36 17.98 0.31
CA GLU A 65 -29.21 17.69 1.19
C GLU A 65 -29.17 16.22 1.59
N LEU A 66 -30.32 15.65 1.97
CA LEU A 66 -30.42 14.23 2.29
C LEU A 66 -30.00 13.36 1.11
N GLN A 67 -30.43 13.71 -0.11
CA GLN A 67 -30.03 12.97 -1.31
C GLN A 67 -28.52 13.06 -1.56
N VAL A 68 -27.89 14.21 -1.30
CA VAL A 68 -26.44 14.36 -1.36
C VAL A 68 -25.76 13.46 -0.33
N CYS A 69 -26.23 13.44 0.92
CA CYS A 69 -25.70 12.60 1.98
C CYS A 69 -25.88 11.09 1.69
N LEU A 70 -27.03 10.68 1.15
CA LEU A 70 -27.30 9.27 0.80
C LEU A 70 -26.46 8.82 -0.40
N ASN A 71 -26.20 9.72 -1.34
CA ASN A 71 -25.35 9.44 -2.49
C ASN A 71 -23.86 9.53 -2.16
N TYR A 72 -23.50 9.86 -0.92
CA TYR A 72 -22.13 9.76 -0.45
C TYR A 72 -21.73 8.29 -0.39
N LYS A 73 -21.22 7.81 -1.51
CA LYS A 73 -20.40 6.62 -1.56
C LYS A 73 -19.05 7.12 -1.06
N GLY A 74 -18.60 6.64 0.09
CA GLY A 74 -17.26 6.94 0.59
C GLY A 74 -16.18 6.61 -0.45
N HIS A 75 -14.91 6.82 -0.11
CA HIS A 75 -13.84 6.31 -0.97
C HIS A 75 -14.13 4.82 -1.27
N ALA A 76 -14.19 4.48 -2.55
CA ALA A 76 -14.30 3.09 -2.98
C ALA A 76 -13.08 2.40 -2.40
N PHE A 77 -13.30 1.60 -1.36
CA PHE A 77 -12.24 0.84 -0.74
C PHE A 77 -11.76 -0.15 -1.80
N ASP A 78 -10.47 -0.10 -2.11
CA ASP A 78 -9.78 -1.10 -2.91
C ASP A 78 -9.95 -2.49 -2.26
N ASP A 79 -9.60 -3.55 -2.98
CA ASP A 79 -9.75 -4.96 -2.58
C ASP A 79 -9.22 -5.21 -1.14
N LEU A 80 -10.12 -5.21 -0.15
CA LEU A 80 -9.81 -5.61 1.21
C LEU A 80 -9.60 -7.13 1.28
N ILE A 81 -8.84 -7.61 2.27
CA ILE A 81 -8.69 -9.05 2.60
C ILE A 81 -10.05 -9.74 2.58
N SER A 82 -10.22 -10.88 1.92
CA SER A 82 -11.53 -11.54 1.85
C SER A 82 -12.12 -11.81 3.24
N GLU A 83 -13.45 -11.87 3.36
CA GLU A 83 -14.06 -12.19 4.65
C GLU A 83 -13.62 -13.56 5.19
N GLU A 84 -13.37 -14.51 4.30
CA GLU A 84 -12.91 -15.86 4.63
C GLU A 84 -11.50 -15.80 5.23
N ASP A 85 -10.57 -15.15 4.54
CA ASP A 85 -9.19 -14.96 5.02
C ASP A 85 -9.15 -14.22 6.36
N PHE A 86 -9.99 -13.18 6.52
CA PHE A 86 -10.05 -12.43 7.77
C PHE A 86 -10.52 -13.31 8.93
N GLU A 87 -11.53 -14.14 8.73
CA GLU A 87 -12.03 -15.05 9.75
C GLU A 87 -11.02 -16.17 10.08
N GLU A 88 -10.23 -16.63 9.12
CA GLU A 88 -9.15 -17.59 9.37
C GLU A 88 -8.01 -16.98 10.19
N MET A 89 -7.68 -15.70 9.93
CA MET A 89 -6.57 -14.99 10.59
C MET A 89 -6.95 -14.36 11.94
N THR A 90 -8.22 -14.39 12.34
CA THR A 90 -8.70 -13.73 13.57
C THR A 90 -9.64 -14.58 14.42
N THR A 91 -9.54 -14.39 15.73
CA THR A 91 -10.45 -15.01 16.69
C THR A 91 -11.82 -14.32 16.70
N PRO A 92 -12.89 -14.99 17.17
CA PRO A 92 -14.23 -14.39 17.25
C PRO A 92 -14.30 -13.10 18.09
N GLU A 93 -13.43 -12.95 19.09
CA GLU A 93 -13.35 -11.74 19.92
C GLU A 93 -12.75 -10.56 19.14
N GLU A 94 -11.71 -10.81 18.34
CA GLU A 94 -11.05 -9.79 17.51
C GLU A 94 -11.93 -9.32 16.34
N ARG A 95 -12.94 -10.11 15.96
CA ARG A 95 -13.89 -9.75 14.90
C ARG A 95 -14.86 -8.66 15.34
N GLY A 96 -15.12 -8.47 16.64
CA GLY A 96 -15.98 -7.39 17.13
C GLY A 96 -17.45 -7.49 16.66
N GLY A 97 -17.97 -8.70 16.42
CA GLY A 97 -19.39 -8.91 16.10
C GLY A 97 -19.65 -9.71 14.82
N PRO A 98 -20.92 -9.78 14.38
CA PRO A 98 -21.31 -10.53 13.19
C PRO A 98 -20.83 -9.85 11.90
N ARG A 99 -20.76 -10.62 10.81
CA ARG A 99 -20.44 -10.12 9.47
C ARG A 99 -21.35 -8.96 9.07
N GLY A 100 -20.78 -7.93 8.45
CA GLY A 100 -21.48 -6.71 8.05
C GLY A 100 -21.77 -5.74 9.20
N SER A 101 -21.37 -6.05 10.43
CA SER A 101 -21.33 -5.05 11.50
C SER A 101 -20.26 -4.00 11.17
N HIS A 102 -20.53 -2.74 11.52
CA HIS A 102 -19.55 -1.67 11.36
C HIS A 102 -18.24 -1.98 12.11
N GLU A 103 -18.34 -2.55 13.30
CA GLU A 103 -17.18 -2.94 14.11
C GLU A 103 -16.36 -4.06 13.46
N TYR A 104 -17.04 -5.01 12.80
CA TYR A 104 -16.40 -6.06 12.01
C TYR A 104 -15.60 -5.50 10.84
N GLU A 105 -16.18 -4.56 10.09
CA GLU A 105 -15.49 -3.91 8.96
C GLU A 105 -14.30 -3.06 9.41
N LEU A 106 -14.41 -2.36 10.54
CA LEU A 106 -13.29 -1.61 11.13
C LEU A 106 -12.15 -2.53 11.55
N ASN A 107 -12.47 -3.64 12.22
CA ASN A 107 -11.44 -4.61 12.64
C ASN A 107 -10.78 -5.29 11.44
N ARG A 108 -11.54 -5.61 10.40
CA ARG A 108 -11.02 -6.11 9.13
C ARG A 108 -10.06 -5.12 8.47
N LEU A 109 -10.44 -3.83 8.40
CA LEU A 109 -9.58 -2.77 7.86
C LEU A 109 -8.30 -2.60 8.68
N ASN A 110 -8.40 -2.61 10.01
CA ASN A 110 -7.24 -2.48 10.91
C ASN A 110 -6.29 -3.68 10.76
N LYS A 111 -6.82 -4.89 10.64
CA LYS A 111 -6.01 -6.10 10.45
C LYS A 111 -5.21 -6.01 9.16
N GLU A 112 -5.84 -5.59 8.07
CA GLU A 112 -5.18 -5.40 6.78
C GLU A 112 -4.14 -4.29 6.83
N HIS A 113 -4.46 -3.16 7.45
CA HIS A 113 -3.52 -2.07 7.63
C HIS A 113 -2.23 -2.56 8.33
N ASN A 114 -2.39 -3.31 9.42
CA ASN A 114 -1.26 -3.87 10.15
C ASN A 114 -0.45 -4.87 9.30
N GLN A 115 -1.13 -5.73 8.54
CA GLN A 115 -0.47 -6.65 7.62
C GLN A 115 0.35 -5.90 6.56
N ARG A 116 -0.23 -4.86 5.95
CA ARG A 116 0.46 -4.02 4.96
C ARG A 116 1.66 -3.30 5.58
N GLU A 117 1.54 -2.78 6.79
CA GLU A 117 2.68 -2.19 7.51
C GLU A 117 3.82 -3.19 7.74
N GLU A 118 3.50 -4.41 8.18
CA GLU A 118 4.48 -5.47 8.42
C GLU A 118 5.18 -5.88 7.12
N MET A 119 4.42 -6.03 6.03
CA MET A 119 4.98 -6.32 4.70
C MET A 119 5.93 -5.20 4.23
N ILE A 120 5.57 -3.93 4.43
CA ILE A 120 6.44 -2.79 4.09
C ILE A 120 7.72 -2.80 4.94
N LYS A 121 7.63 -3.11 6.24
CA LYS A 121 8.80 -3.23 7.12
C LYS A 121 9.72 -4.36 6.66
N SER A 122 9.16 -5.53 6.35
CA SER A 122 9.91 -6.68 5.82
C SER A 122 10.59 -6.34 4.48
N LEU A 123 9.87 -5.71 3.55
CA LEU A 123 10.41 -5.28 2.26
C LEU A 123 11.63 -4.37 2.45
N LYS A 124 11.52 -3.34 3.29
CA LYS A 124 12.65 -2.42 3.58
C LYS A 124 13.85 -3.16 4.15
N GLN A 125 13.62 -4.14 5.04
CA GLN A 125 14.70 -4.95 5.60
C GLN A 125 15.40 -5.80 4.52
N GLN A 126 14.64 -6.39 3.60
CA GLN A 126 15.19 -7.18 2.50
C GLN A 126 15.95 -6.32 1.49
N GLU A 127 15.46 -5.11 1.19
CA GLU A 127 16.18 -4.15 0.34
C GLU A 127 17.53 -3.77 0.93
N LEU A 128 17.58 -3.51 2.25
CA LEU A 128 18.83 -3.18 2.93
C LEU A 128 19.82 -4.37 2.92
N ARG A 129 19.32 -5.60 3.12
CA ARG A 129 20.14 -6.82 3.00
C ARG A 129 20.68 -6.97 1.58
N LYS A 130 19.85 -6.77 0.55
CA LYS A 130 20.25 -6.82 -0.85
C LYS A 130 21.40 -5.84 -1.12
N GLN A 131 21.25 -4.57 -0.71
CA GLN A 131 22.30 -3.56 -0.90
C GLN A 131 23.61 -3.94 -0.21
N LEU A 132 23.54 -4.51 0.99
CA LEU A 132 24.72 -5.00 1.71
C LEU A 132 25.43 -6.12 0.93
N TYR A 133 24.68 -7.09 0.41
CA TYR A 133 25.24 -8.19 -0.39
C TYR A 133 25.81 -7.70 -1.72
N GLU A 134 25.17 -6.77 -2.40
CA GLU A 134 25.70 -6.11 -3.60
C GLU A 134 27.03 -5.40 -3.30
N GLY A 135 27.12 -4.70 -2.16
CA GLY A 135 28.37 -4.10 -1.69
C GLY A 135 29.49 -5.12 -1.45
N LYS A 136 29.17 -6.24 -0.79
CA LYS A 136 30.15 -7.34 -0.59
C LYS A 136 30.60 -7.95 -1.91
N LEU A 137 29.66 -8.24 -2.81
CA LEU A 137 29.93 -8.85 -4.10
C LEU A 137 30.81 -7.94 -4.98
N THR A 138 30.53 -6.64 -5.00
CA THR A 138 31.35 -5.68 -5.74
C THR A 138 32.76 -5.57 -5.17
N SER A 139 32.92 -5.60 -3.84
CA SER A 139 34.24 -5.62 -3.21
C SER A 139 35.02 -6.90 -3.53
N GLN A 140 34.36 -8.06 -3.48
CA GLN A 140 35.00 -9.35 -3.81
C GLN A 140 35.39 -9.43 -5.29
N ARG A 141 34.55 -8.94 -6.20
CA ARG A 141 34.89 -8.84 -7.63
C ARG A 141 36.10 -7.96 -7.85
N LYS A 142 36.13 -6.75 -7.27
CA LYS A 142 37.31 -5.86 -7.36
C LYS A 142 38.59 -6.52 -6.83
N PHE A 143 38.49 -7.29 -5.75
CA PHE A 143 39.62 -8.04 -5.22
C PHE A 143 40.10 -9.11 -6.21
N LEU A 144 39.19 -9.91 -6.78
CA LEU A 144 39.53 -10.94 -7.77
C LEU A 144 40.10 -10.34 -9.06
N ASP A 145 39.51 -9.26 -9.56
CA ASP A 145 40.00 -8.54 -10.75
C ASP A 145 41.42 -7.99 -10.52
N GLY A 146 41.71 -7.51 -9.30
CA GLY A 146 43.05 -7.04 -8.91
C GLY A 146 44.04 -8.17 -8.60
N LEU A 147 43.55 -9.37 -8.23
CA LEU A 147 44.39 -10.48 -7.81
C LEU A 147 45.30 -10.96 -8.95
N GLN A 148 44.79 -11.03 -10.18
CA GLN A 148 45.59 -11.43 -11.34
C GLN A 148 46.78 -10.47 -11.54
N ALA A 149 46.55 -9.16 -11.49
CA ALA A 149 47.61 -8.17 -11.63
C ALA A 149 48.67 -8.28 -10.51
N HIS A 150 48.24 -8.55 -9.28
CA HIS A 150 49.18 -8.79 -8.17
C HIS A 150 49.98 -10.09 -8.35
N LEU A 151 49.35 -11.17 -8.82
CA LEU A 151 50.03 -12.44 -9.10
C LEU A 151 51.04 -12.28 -10.24
N ASP A 152 50.68 -11.57 -11.31
CA ASP A 152 51.58 -11.27 -12.42
C ASP A 152 52.78 -10.43 -11.95
N ALA A 153 52.55 -9.45 -11.07
CA ALA A 153 53.64 -8.66 -10.48
C ALA A 153 54.60 -9.53 -9.66
N ILE A 154 54.08 -10.41 -8.80
CA ILE A 154 54.90 -11.35 -8.02
C ILE A 154 55.65 -12.30 -8.95
N TYR A 155 54.99 -12.86 -9.96
CA TYR A 155 55.59 -13.74 -10.95
C TYR A 155 56.77 -13.08 -11.65
N ASN A 156 56.57 -11.86 -12.16
CA ASN A 156 57.60 -11.11 -12.87
C ASN A 156 58.81 -10.78 -11.99
N VAL A 157 58.59 -10.45 -10.71
CA VAL A 157 59.67 -10.18 -9.74
C VAL A 157 60.41 -11.47 -9.37
N ALA A 158 59.69 -12.58 -9.20
CA ALA A 158 60.26 -13.87 -8.83
C ALA A 158 60.95 -14.60 -10.00
N GLU A 159 60.59 -14.28 -11.24
CA GLU A 159 61.08 -14.98 -12.43
C GLU A 159 62.61 -15.04 -12.60
N PRO A 160 63.38 -13.95 -12.42
CA PRO A 160 64.85 -14.04 -12.52
C PRO A 160 65.43 -14.98 -11.45
N VAL A 161 64.90 -14.93 -10.22
CA VAL A 161 65.33 -15.82 -9.13
C VAL A 161 65.00 -17.26 -9.47
N ARG A 162 63.77 -17.54 -9.93
CA ARG A 162 63.35 -18.87 -10.38
C ARG A 162 64.28 -19.44 -11.47
N LYS A 163 64.67 -18.60 -12.45
CA LYS A 163 65.61 -18.98 -13.51
C LYS A 163 67.00 -19.34 -12.99
N GLU A 164 67.52 -18.63 -12.01
CA GLU A 164 68.82 -18.96 -11.41
C GLU A 164 68.74 -20.25 -10.58
N PHE A 165 67.69 -20.41 -9.76
CA PHE A 165 67.51 -21.64 -8.98
C PHE A 165 67.34 -22.87 -9.85
N ASN A 166 66.54 -22.79 -10.93
CA ASN A 166 66.35 -23.89 -11.88
C ASN A 166 67.64 -24.38 -12.56
N LYS A 167 68.71 -23.57 -12.59
CA LYS A 167 70.03 -24.02 -13.08
C LYS A 167 70.80 -24.85 -12.04
N SER A 168 70.54 -24.62 -10.76
CA SER A 168 71.28 -25.22 -9.64
C SER A 168 70.55 -26.40 -8.98
N ALA A 169 69.23 -26.35 -8.92
CA ALA A 169 68.36 -27.38 -8.38
C ALA A 169 67.04 -27.33 -9.16
N PRO A 170 66.59 -28.44 -9.78
CA PRO A 170 65.27 -28.48 -10.41
C PRO A 170 64.22 -28.22 -9.35
N LEU A 171 63.42 -27.15 -9.49
CA LEU A 171 62.26 -27.00 -8.63
C LEU A 171 61.29 -28.16 -8.88
N PRO A 172 60.64 -28.70 -7.83
CA PRO A 172 59.59 -29.70 -7.99
C PRO A 172 58.54 -29.20 -8.98
N SER A 173 58.34 -29.92 -10.09
CA SER A 173 57.29 -29.56 -11.04
C SER A 173 55.94 -29.88 -10.40
N LEU A 174 55.12 -28.85 -10.19
CA LEU A 174 53.76 -29.00 -9.67
C LEU A 174 52.80 -29.67 -10.69
N HIS A 175 53.31 -30.16 -11.81
CA HIS A 175 52.56 -30.74 -12.93
C HIS A 175 52.58 -32.27 -12.89
N SER A 176 52.30 -32.83 -11.71
CA SER A 176 52.13 -34.26 -11.49
C SER A 176 50.68 -34.52 -11.07
N ASP A 177 50.12 -35.67 -11.43
CA ASP A 177 48.77 -36.11 -11.00
C ASP A 177 48.65 -36.09 -9.46
N LEU A 178 49.77 -36.24 -8.75
CA LEU A 178 49.85 -36.15 -7.29
C LEU A 178 49.68 -34.72 -6.76
N ALA A 179 50.02 -33.69 -7.54
CA ALA A 179 49.83 -32.29 -7.15
C ALA A 179 48.35 -31.88 -7.22
N ALA A 180 47.60 -32.41 -8.19
CA ALA A 180 46.16 -32.19 -8.29
C ALA A 180 45.43 -32.79 -7.09
N THR A 181 45.80 -33.99 -6.66
CA THR A 181 45.25 -34.63 -5.45
C THR A 181 45.73 -33.95 -4.16
N ALA A 182 46.98 -33.49 -4.10
CA ALA A 182 47.49 -32.73 -2.97
C ALA A 182 46.73 -31.42 -2.72
N SER A 183 46.20 -30.78 -3.78
CA SER A 183 45.42 -29.54 -3.64
C SER A 183 44.12 -29.71 -2.84
N LEU A 184 43.62 -30.94 -2.72
CA LEU A 184 42.44 -31.29 -1.93
C LEU A 184 42.75 -31.49 -0.45
N LEU A 185 44.03 -31.54 -0.07
CA LEU A 185 44.43 -31.75 1.32
C LEU A 185 44.15 -30.51 2.17
N PRO A 186 43.75 -30.69 3.44
CA PRO A 186 43.75 -29.63 4.43
C PRO A 186 45.12 -28.94 4.52
N SER A 187 45.11 -27.62 4.75
CA SER A 187 46.31 -26.78 4.83
C SER A 187 47.51 -27.38 5.59
N PRO A 188 47.36 -27.97 6.81
CA PRO A 188 48.51 -28.57 7.50
C PRO A 188 49.07 -29.81 6.79
N LEU A 189 48.22 -30.65 6.20
CA LEU A 189 48.66 -31.86 5.49
C LEU A 189 49.32 -31.52 4.15
N TYR A 190 48.79 -30.52 3.44
CA TYR A 190 49.42 -30.00 2.22
C TYR A 190 50.84 -29.47 2.51
N SER A 191 51.04 -28.77 3.62
CA SER A 191 52.36 -28.28 4.03
C SER A 191 53.35 -29.41 4.27
N ILE A 192 52.93 -30.50 4.93
CA ILE A 192 53.79 -31.66 5.19
C ILE A 192 54.12 -32.39 3.89
N TYR A 193 53.12 -32.61 3.03
CA TYR A 193 53.32 -33.18 1.70
C TYR A 193 54.35 -32.38 0.90
N TYR A 194 54.21 -31.06 0.85
CA TYR A 194 55.12 -30.18 0.11
C TYR A 194 56.55 -30.24 0.66
N GLN A 195 56.71 -30.26 1.99
CA GLN A 195 58.02 -30.41 2.63
C GLN A 195 58.66 -31.77 2.34
N ALA A 196 57.92 -32.87 2.45
CA ALA A 196 58.44 -34.21 2.16
C ALA A 196 58.80 -34.37 0.68
N HIS A 197 57.96 -33.88 -0.23
CA HIS A 197 58.22 -33.93 -1.68
C HIS A 197 59.39 -33.04 -2.09
N SER A 198 59.51 -31.83 -1.52
CA SER A 198 60.67 -30.96 -1.78
C SER A 198 61.97 -31.54 -1.24
N TYR A 199 61.93 -32.31 -0.15
CA TYR A 199 63.10 -32.99 0.39
C TYR A 199 63.60 -34.11 -0.55
N ASP A 200 62.69 -34.96 -1.05
CA ASP A 200 62.98 -35.97 -2.09
C ASP A 200 63.65 -35.33 -3.32
N VAL A 201 63.03 -34.28 -3.87
CA VAL A 201 63.55 -33.58 -5.06
C VAL A 201 64.88 -32.87 -4.82
N ALA A 202 65.11 -32.30 -3.63
CA ALA A 202 66.32 -31.53 -3.33
C ALA A 202 67.54 -32.42 -3.02
N PHE A 203 67.34 -33.55 -2.32
CA PHE A 203 68.43 -34.39 -1.82
C PHE A 203 68.57 -35.72 -2.56
N GLY A 204 67.56 -36.14 -3.34
CA GLY A 204 67.58 -37.42 -4.06
C GLY A 204 67.62 -38.65 -3.14
N GLU A 205 67.15 -38.50 -1.90
CA GLU A 205 66.94 -39.61 -0.98
C GLU A 205 65.64 -40.34 -1.36
N ASP A 206 65.57 -41.68 -1.25
CA ASP A 206 64.39 -42.50 -1.61
C ASP A 206 63.18 -42.29 -0.67
N VAL A 207 62.70 -41.05 -0.54
CA VAL A 207 61.55 -40.68 0.28
C VAL A 207 60.30 -40.68 -0.60
N LYS A 208 59.58 -41.80 -0.62
CA LYS A 208 58.34 -41.94 -1.38
C LYS A 208 57.15 -41.41 -0.58
N VAL A 209 56.45 -40.42 -1.13
CA VAL A 209 55.23 -39.84 -0.54
C VAL A 209 54.01 -40.31 -1.35
N SER A 210 53.02 -40.93 -0.69
CA SER A 210 51.72 -41.27 -1.27
C SER A 210 50.59 -40.55 -0.53
N ILE A 211 49.58 -40.13 -1.27
CA ILE A 211 48.34 -39.55 -0.73
C ILE A 211 47.27 -40.63 -0.83
N GLU A 212 46.75 -41.08 0.30
CA GLU A 212 45.70 -42.08 0.40
C GLU A 212 44.45 -41.46 1.03
N GLY A 213 43.29 -41.69 0.42
CA GLY A 213 42.01 -41.18 0.89
C GLY A 213 40.93 -41.28 -0.17
N ASP A 214 39.69 -40.97 0.23
CA ASP A 214 38.56 -40.90 -0.69
C ASP A 214 38.52 -39.53 -1.38
N LEU A 215 38.55 -39.54 -2.71
CA LEU A 215 38.48 -38.31 -3.50
C LEU A 215 37.10 -37.66 -3.40
N THR A 216 36.03 -38.44 -3.27
CA THR A 216 34.66 -37.91 -3.23
C THR A 216 34.43 -37.07 -1.99
N GLU A 217 34.76 -37.61 -0.81
CA GLU A 217 34.72 -36.88 0.47
C GLU A 217 35.70 -35.70 0.49
N ALA A 218 36.86 -35.81 -0.18
CA ALA A 218 37.81 -34.72 -0.30
C ALA A 218 37.27 -33.55 -1.14
N TYR A 219 36.56 -33.81 -2.24
CA TYR A 219 35.88 -32.78 -3.02
C TYR A 219 34.73 -32.13 -2.24
N GLU A 220 33.96 -32.92 -1.50
CA GLU A 220 32.87 -32.40 -0.66
C GLU A 220 33.41 -31.51 0.47
N SER A 221 34.46 -31.94 1.16
CA SER A 221 35.10 -31.15 2.23
C SER A 221 35.81 -29.90 1.72
N ALA A 222 36.49 -29.97 0.57
CA ALA A 222 37.09 -28.80 -0.10
C ALA A 222 36.03 -27.81 -0.58
N GLY A 223 34.92 -28.31 -1.15
CA GLY A 223 33.74 -27.49 -1.48
C GLY A 223 33.09 -26.88 -0.24
N ASN A 224 33.06 -27.62 0.87
CA ASN A 224 32.48 -27.16 2.13
C ASN A 224 33.29 -26.06 2.82
N CYS A 225 34.58 -25.93 2.52
CA CYS A 225 35.41 -24.84 3.05
C CYS A 225 34.98 -23.47 2.47
N CYS A 226 34.41 -23.45 1.27
CA CYS A 226 33.74 -22.26 0.69
C CYS A 226 32.25 -22.16 1.10
N SER A 227 31.67 -23.24 1.65
CA SER A 227 30.28 -23.36 2.12
C SER A 227 30.03 -22.78 3.53
N SER A 228 31.07 -22.31 4.23
CA SER A 228 30.84 -21.49 5.43
C SER A 228 29.98 -20.24 5.14
N TYR A 229 29.83 -19.87 3.86
CA TYR A 229 28.83 -18.92 3.37
C TYR A 229 27.97 -19.51 2.23
N SER A 230 27.57 -20.78 2.32
CA SER A 230 26.71 -21.39 1.29
C SER A 230 25.27 -20.89 1.37
N TRP A 231 24.76 -20.49 0.21
CA TRP A 231 23.37 -20.24 -0.12
C TRP A 231 22.43 -21.39 0.29
N ASP A 232 22.94 -22.61 0.45
CA ASP A 232 22.15 -23.78 0.84
C ASP A 232 21.71 -23.73 2.31
N ARG A 233 22.49 -23.10 3.21
CA ARG A 233 22.06 -22.92 4.61
C ARG A 233 20.90 -21.93 4.73
N TRP A 234 20.80 -20.97 3.80
CA TRP A 234 19.65 -20.07 3.66
C TRP A 234 18.43 -20.79 3.09
N LYS A 235 18.64 -21.73 2.15
CA LYS A 235 17.57 -22.54 1.55
C LYS A 235 16.97 -23.52 2.58
N GLU A 236 17.82 -24.20 3.34
CA GLU A 236 17.40 -25.06 4.47
C GLU A 236 16.76 -24.28 5.63
N ALA A 237 17.17 -23.02 5.86
CA ALA A 237 16.51 -22.17 6.84
C ALA A 237 15.13 -21.71 6.36
N LYS A 238 14.95 -21.49 5.06
CA LYS A 238 13.68 -21.09 4.46
C LYS A 238 12.67 -22.24 4.40
N GLU A 239 13.13 -23.46 4.13
CA GLU A 239 12.30 -24.68 4.16
C GLU A 239 11.88 -25.12 5.57
N LYS A 240 12.51 -24.57 6.63
CA LYS A 240 12.12 -24.82 8.03
C LYS A 240 11.18 -23.77 8.61
N GLU A 241 10.93 -22.68 7.88
CA GLU A 241 9.98 -21.62 8.25
C GLU A 241 8.64 -21.72 7.51
N GLU A 242 8.49 -22.67 6.57
CA GLU A 242 7.20 -23.13 6.00
C GLU A 242 6.71 -24.39 6.71
#